data_AF-A0A0S9D4I4-F1
#
_entry.id   AF-A0A0S9D4I4-F1
#
_cell.length_a   1.000
_cell.length_b   1.000
_cell.length_c   1.000
_cell.angle_alpha   90.00
_cell.angle_beta   90.00
_cell.angle_gamma   90.00
#
_symmetry.space_group_name_H-M   'P 1'
#
loop_
_entity.id
_entity.type
_entity.pdbx_description
1 polymer ?
#
loop_
_entity_poly.entity_id
_entity_poly.type
_entity_poly.pdbx_seq_one_letter_code
_entity_poly.pdbx_strand_id
1 'polypeptide(L)'
;MRKYTPEEQRLHTLHAVEQLDLGVHQVWIRYFSIGGVADEFDVDAYLHGLKTLTTLDRDLVAHAVSELIKETPPPPTAPYSDT
;
A
#
# COMPACT_ATOMS: atom_id res chain seq x y z
N MET A 1 -18.48 -8.66 0.87
CA MET A 1 -17.21 -8.03 0.49
C MET A 1 -17.49 -7.06 -0.64
N ARG A 2 -17.12 -5.78 -0.49
CA ARG A 2 -17.14 -4.82 -1.59
C ARG A 2 -16.14 -5.31 -2.64
N LYS A 3 -16.59 -5.54 -3.88
CA LYS A 3 -15.68 -5.86 -4.99
C LYS A 3 -15.21 -4.53 -5.57
N TYR A 4 -13.90 -4.34 -5.64
CA TYR A 4 -13.30 -3.18 -6.29
C TYR A 4 -12.95 -3.54 -7.73
N THR A 5 -13.16 -2.59 -8.64
CA THR A 5 -12.52 -2.64 -9.96
C THR A 5 -11.00 -2.53 -9.80
N PRO A 6 -10.20 -2.97 -10.80
CA PRO A 6 -8.75 -2.83 -10.71
C PRO A 6 -8.26 -1.39 -10.52
N GLU A 7 -9.00 -0.42 -11.08
CA GLU A 7 -8.69 1.00 -10.92
C GLU A 7 -9.02 1.50 -9.51
N GLU A 8 -10.19 1.15 -8.96
CA GLU A 8 -10.54 1.48 -7.58
C GLU A 8 -9.53 0.88 -6.59
N GLN A 9 -9.13 -0.38 -6.79
CA GLN A 9 -8.10 -1.02 -5.96
C GLN A 9 -6.80 -0.22 -6.00
N ARG A 10 -6.28 0.08 -7.19
CA ARG A 10 -5.06 0.87 -7.36
C ARG A 10 -5.16 2.23 -6.67
N LEU A 11 -6.26 2.95 -6.87
CA LEU A 11 -6.49 4.27 -6.27
C LEU A 11 -6.55 4.19 -4.75
N HIS A 12 -7.24 3.20 -4.18
CA HIS A 12 -7.27 2.99 -2.73
C HIS A 12 -5.88 2.65 -2.17
N THR A 13 -5.11 1.83 -2.89
CA THR A 13 -3.73 1.50 -2.48
C THR A 13 -2.81 2.71 -2.56
N LEU A 14 -2.84 3.47 -3.67
CA LEU A 14 -2.07 4.72 -3.83
C LEU A 14 -2.43 5.73 -2.73
N HIS A 15 -3.72 5.92 -2.46
CA HIS A 15 -4.16 6.85 -1.42
C HIS A 15 -3.61 6.47 -0.05
N ALA A 16 -3.56 5.18 0.28
CA ALA A 16 -2.98 4.72 1.54
C ALA A 16 -1.47 4.93 1.62
N VAL A 17 -0.76 4.74 0.50
CA VAL A 17 0.69 5.06 0.38
C VAL A 17 0.93 6.55 0.64
N GLU A 18 0.15 7.43 0.01
CA GLU A 18 0.26 8.89 0.17
C GLU A 18 -0.12 9.35 1.58
N GLN A 19 -1.18 8.80 2.18
CA GLN A 19 -1.66 9.17 3.52
C GLN A 19 -0.63 8.90 4.63
N LEU A 20 0.19 7.87 4.46
CA LEU A 20 1.19 7.46 5.45
C LEU A 20 2.63 7.80 5.02
N ASP A 21 2.80 8.55 3.92
CA ASP A 21 4.10 8.90 3.36
C ASP A 21 5.01 7.66 3.17
N LEU A 22 4.41 6.54 2.73
CA LEU A 22 5.15 5.30 2.51
C LEU A 22 6.02 5.47 1.26
N GLY A 23 7.34 5.33 1.43
CA GLY A 23 8.26 5.33 0.30
C GLY A 23 7.99 4.13 -0.62
N VAL A 24 7.99 4.35 -1.94
CA VAL A 24 7.80 3.28 -2.94
C VAL A 24 8.80 2.15 -2.74
N HIS A 25 10.05 2.47 -2.40
CA HIS A 25 11.08 1.50 -2.05
C HIS A 25 10.64 0.55 -0.91
N GLN A 26 10.01 1.07 0.14
CA GLN A 26 9.54 0.26 1.27
C GLN A 26 8.38 -0.65 0.86
N VAL A 27 7.44 -0.12 0.07
CA VAL A 27 6.33 -0.90 -0.50
C VAL A 27 6.88 -2.03 -1.38
N TRP A 28 7.84 -1.72 -2.24
CA TRP A 28 8.48 -2.69 -3.12
C TRP A 28 9.21 -3.78 -2.35
N ILE A 29 10.02 -3.44 -1.34
CA ILE A 29 10.71 -4.43 -0.50
C ILE A 29 9.69 -5.38 0.18
N ARG A 30 8.59 -4.84 0.71
CA ARG A 30 7.56 -5.67 1.33
C ARG A 30 6.86 -6.55 0.30
N TYR A 31 6.45 -6.00 -0.84
CA TYR A 31 5.86 -6.73 -1.98
C TYR A 31 6.77 -7.86 -2.47
N PHE A 32 8.07 -7.59 -2.65
CA PHE A 32 9.05 -8.57 -3.09
C PHE A 32 9.22 -9.70 -2.06
N SER A 33 9.24 -9.36 -0.76
CA SER A 33 9.38 -10.35 0.32
C SER A 33 8.24 -11.37 0.39
N ILE A 34 7.07 -11.04 -0.15
CA ILE A 34 5.88 -11.91 -0.16
C ILE A 34 5.65 -12.59 -1.53
N GLY A 35 6.67 -12.61 -2.38
CA GLY A 35 6.64 -13.33 -3.66
C GLY A 35 6.33 -12.47 -4.89
N GLY A 36 6.34 -11.15 -4.75
CA GLY A 36 6.30 -10.22 -5.86
C GLY A 36 7.50 -10.35 -6.80
N VAL A 37 7.27 -10.25 -8.10
CA VAL A 37 8.31 -10.44 -9.14
C VAL A 37 8.59 -9.19 -9.98
N ALA A 38 7.76 -8.15 -9.86
CA ALA A 38 7.98 -6.86 -10.50
C ALA A 38 9.13 -6.09 -9.82
N ASP A 39 9.83 -5.27 -10.59
CA ASP A 39 10.84 -4.37 -10.05
C ASP A 39 10.21 -3.13 -9.38
N GLU A 40 11.04 -2.34 -8.71
CA GLU A 40 10.59 -1.14 -7.99
C GLU A 40 9.93 -0.12 -8.94
N PHE A 41 10.46 0.03 -10.14
CA PHE A 41 9.96 0.96 -11.15
C PHE A 41 8.56 0.56 -11.65
N ASP A 42 8.33 -0.73 -11.84
CA ASP A 42 7.03 -1.27 -12.24
C ASP A 42 5.97 -1.11 -11.15
N VAL A 43 6.36 -1.26 -9.88
CA VAL A 43 5.48 -0.98 -8.74
C VAL A 43 5.13 0.50 -8.67
N ASP A 44 6.11 1.39 -8.86
CA ASP A 44 5.89 2.83 -8.91
C ASP A 44 4.93 3.23 -10.05
N ALA A 45 5.23 2.75 -11.27
CA ALA A 45 4.43 2.99 -12.45
C ALA A 45 3.00 2.44 -12.28
N TYR A 46 2.85 1.30 -11.61
CA TYR A 46 1.54 0.76 -11.26
C TYR A 46 0.78 1.66 -10.31
N LEU A 47 1.37 2.08 -9.19
CA LEU A 47 0.72 2.94 -8.21
C LEU A 47 0.23 4.24 -8.86
N HIS A 48 1.05 4.85 -9.72
CA HIS A 48 0.72 6.09 -10.44
C HIS A 48 -0.14 5.89 -11.70
N GLY A 49 -0.55 4.65 -12.02
CA GLY A 49 -1.45 4.36 -13.14
C GLY A 49 -0.80 4.43 -14.52
N LEU A 50 0.53 4.46 -14.59
CA LEU A 50 1.32 4.43 -15.81
C LEU A 50 1.48 3.00 -16.38
N LYS A 51 1.32 1.98 -15.54
CA LYS A 51 1.41 0.56 -15.90
C LYS A 51 0.30 -0.26 -15.24
N THR A 52 -0.12 -1.33 -15.90
CA THR A 52 -1.01 -2.34 -15.30
C THR A 52 -0.21 -3.57 -14.87
N LEU A 53 -0.36 -3.99 -13.63
CA LEU A 53 0.15 -5.28 -13.15
C LEU A 53 -0.89 -6.39 -13.31
N THR A 54 -0.44 -7.63 -13.17
CA THR A 54 -1.32 -8.81 -13.10
C THR A 54 -2.23 -8.71 -11.88
N THR A 55 -3.37 -9.42 -11.88
CA THR A 55 -4.26 -9.44 -10.71
C THR A 55 -3.53 -9.85 -9.44
N LEU A 56 -2.68 -10.88 -9.52
CA LEU A 56 -1.90 -11.33 -8.38
C LEU A 56 -0.98 -10.23 -7.85
N ASP A 57 -0.23 -9.57 -8.72
CA ASP A 57 0.71 -8.53 -8.30
C ASP A 57 0.00 -7.31 -7.69
N ARG A 58 -1.14 -6.91 -8.23
CA ARG A 58 -1.96 -5.83 -7.64
C ARG A 58 -2.43 -6.18 -6.24
N ASP A 59 -2.84 -7.43 -6.03
CA ASP A 59 -3.26 -7.93 -4.72
C ASP A 59 -2.08 -7.98 -3.74
N LEU A 60 -0.89 -8.38 -4.21
CA LEU A 60 0.33 -8.39 -3.39
C LEU A 60 0.78 -6.98 -3.01
N VAL A 61 0.73 -6.00 -3.92
CA VAL A 61 1.04 -4.59 -3.60
C VAL A 61 0.05 -4.06 -2.56
N ALA A 62 -1.25 -4.30 -2.74
CA ALA A 62 -2.26 -3.91 -1.76
C ALA A 62 -2.06 -4.60 -0.39
N HIS A 63 -1.65 -5.87 -0.39
CA HIS A 63 -1.31 -6.61 0.83
C HIS A 63 -0.08 -6.03 1.53
N ALA A 64 0.98 -5.75 0.77
CA ALA A 64 2.21 -5.15 1.28
C ALA A 64 1.94 -3.80 1.98
N VAL A 65 1.18 -2.91 1.33
CA VAL A 65 0.74 -1.64 1.92
C VAL A 65 -0.09 -1.86 3.17
N SER A 66 -1.00 -2.84 3.16
CA SER A 66 -1.83 -3.17 4.32
C SER A 66 -0.99 -3.64 5.53
N GLU A 67 0.07 -4.40 5.31
CA GLU A 67 0.99 -4.83 6.37
C GLU A 67 1.79 -3.64 6.93
N LEU A 68 2.29 -2.75 6.06
CA LEU A 68 3.00 -1.53 6.49
C LEU A 68 2.12 -0.59 7.33
N ILE A 69 0.83 -0.46 6.98
CA ILE A 69 -0.14 0.29 7.78
C ILE A 69 -0.27 -0.31 9.20
N LYS A 70 -0.37 -1.63 9.32
CA LYS A 70 -0.52 -2.31 10.62
C LYS A 70 0.71 -2.16 11.51
N GLU A 71 1.89 -1.99 10.91
CA GLU A 71 3.14 -1.77 11.62
C GLU A 71 3.30 -0.30 12.08
N THR A 72 2.47 0.61 11.56
CA THR A 72 2.48 2.02 11.97
C THR A 72 1.72 2.18 13.30
N PRO A 73 2.36 2.72 14.36
CA PRO A 73 1.66 2.95 15.62
C PRO A 73 0.50 3.94 15.44
N PRO A 74 -0.61 3.75 16.17
CA PRO A 74 -1.72 4.70 16.10
C PRO A 74 -1.26 6.09 16.55
N PRO A 75 -1.88 7.16 16.01
CA PRO A 75 -1.57 8.53 16.44
C PRO A 75 -1.76 8.67 17.95
N PRO A 76 -0.94 9.51 18.62
CA PRO A 76 -1.04 9.71 20.05
C PRO A 76 -2.45 10.20 20.42
N THR A 77 -3.07 9.56 21.40
CA THR A 77 -4.36 10.00 21.94
C THR A 77 -4.13 11.19 22.89
N ALA A 78 -5.00 12.19 22.83
CA ALA A 78 -4.95 13.29 23.78
C ALA A 78 -5.12 12.74 25.22
N PRO A 79 -4.30 13.18 26.19
CA PRO A 79 -4.46 12.77 27.57
C PRO A 79 -5.78 13.33 28.13
N TYR A 80 -6.48 12.52 28.94
CA TYR A 80 -7.60 13.01 29.75
C TYR A 80 -7.07 13.72 31.00
N SER A 81 -7.75 14.77 31.45
CA SER A 81 -7.45 15.38 32.75
C SER A 81 -7.94 14.47 33.88
N ASP A 82 -7.05 14.13 34.81
CA ASP A 82 -7.42 13.55 36.11
C ASP A 82 -7.87 14.68 37.04
N THR A 83 -9.14 15.07 36.99
CA THR A 83 -9.77 15.95 37.99
C THR A 83 -11.11 15.40 38.43
#